data_AF-A0A316HTS0-F1
#
_entry.id   AF-A0A316HTS0-F1
#
_cell.length_a   1.000
_cell.length_b   1.000
_cell.length_c   1.000
_cell.angle_alpha   90.00
_cell.angle_beta   90.00
_cell.angle_gamma   90.00
#
_symmetry.space_group_name_H-M   'P 1'
#
loop_
_entity.id
_entity.type
_entity.pdbx_description
1 polymer ?
#
loop_
_entity_poly.entity_id
_entity_poly.type
_entity_poly.pdbx_seq_one_letter_code
_entity_poly.pdbx_strand_id
1 'polypeptide(L)'
;MTRTQLENQTPAAARLRTSWALAAAGGLLLAVGPLLGVVDGAEPAYTSWPLLALLALLPPVVAGVLLMRGRPFVAAGLIAAVGVFAFGRLLSDLQLVFAPMSVARPELFRPTTLIAVTPSAGLWVLLAGHVLVIAGGLLAAGRAGMPADESEPAGLVALHVITAAWATVGLLGKPFTSSDPFQLDRGPWDLPVLGLTGGLLVALAAPLATALAASSPDPDTRQGGVLGVSLALLGVVLPWLVAGTVVSGLGISAGPVLALLAALALPALPLLARLVRLLRGKRDDTRDLALPSIRRMHTAAGLLSVIAAVFMLIGAVVPQLELTTGGEAPELASAKLLWPAGLAFGVLGLALLVPSIAAAVRPALFLGYFAMQLAAAGATQPVVAASQAGIAQPGAGFWLMVAEFPLGLLALICAGLAGAVERENTEPGRRQELPMTELGAVLLAGLFAAGAFALPTVRSAGYAAPTLVPDADPAVSWALLISLVFLGIGLVVALRSRPARGAAVLAGAVLLVGVRALELPLTGDRVEGAVAGPGTWLALASVTALVVAAGLMGARATR
;
A
#
# COMPACT_ATOMS: atom_id res chain seq x y z
N MET A 1 32.23 -11.09 -17.49
CA MET A 1 32.74 -9.76 -17.06
C MET A 1 32.82 -9.78 -15.55
N THR A 2 33.97 -9.45 -14.96
CA THR A 2 34.14 -9.42 -13.50
C THR A 2 33.46 -8.18 -12.89
N ARG A 3 33.01 -8.29 -11.64
CA ARG A 3 32.29 -7.24 -10.88
C ARG A 3 32.97 -5.86 -10.94
N THR A 4 34.29 -5.84 -11.01
CA THR A 4 35.14 -4.65 -11.17
C THR A 4 35.05 -3.98 -12.55
N GLN A 5 34.72 -4.70 -13.62
CA GLN A 5 34.55 -4.12 -14.96
C GLN A 5 33.19 -3.42 -15.15
N LEU A 6 32.15 -3.85 -14.43
CA LEU A 6 30.86 -3.14 -14.36
C LEU A 6 30.93 -1.88 -13.48
N GLU A 7 31.80 -1.87 -12.47
CA GLU A 7 32.03 -0.71 -11.59
C GLU A 7 32.67 0.49 -12.32
N ASN A 8 33.45 0.24 -13.37
CA ASN A 8 34.17 1.27 -14.13
C ASN A 8 33.39 1.90 -15.29
N GLN A 9 32.09 1.64 -15.43
CA GLN A 9 31.26 2.46 -16.31
C GLN A 9 30.99 3.81 -15.64
N THR A 10 31.80 4.81 -16.00
CA THR A 10 31.74 6.22 -15.59
C THR A 10 30.32 6.81 -15.41
N PRO A 11 29.31 6.55 -16.27
CA PRO A 11 27.97 7.10 -16.07
C PRO A 11 27.22 6.52 -14.86
N ALA A 12 27.42 5.24 -14.53
CA ALA A 12 26.71 4.61 -13.41
C ALA A 12 27.24 5.14 -12.07
N ALA A 13 28.57 5.22 -11.90
CA ALA A 13 29.19 5.78 -10.70
C ALA A 13 28.78 7.26 -10.46
N ALA A 14 28.72 8.07 -11.52
CA ALA A 14 28.26 9.45 -11.45
C ALA A 14 26.81 9.54 -10.95
N ARG A 15 25.90 8.75 -11.51
CA ARG A 15 24.47 8.74 -11.12
C ARG A 15 24.25 8.47 -9.63
N LEU A 16 24.99 7.52 -9.05
CA LEU A 16 24.86 7.20 -7.63
C LEU A 16 25.44 8.30 -6.72
N ARG A 17 26.54 8.96 -7.12
CA ARG A 17 27.06 10.13 -6.40
C ARG A 17 26.06 11.29 -6.45
N THR A 18 25.44 11.53 -7.59
CA THR A 18 24.37 12.54 -7.72
C THR A 18 23.17 12.18 -6.85
N SER A 19 22.74 10.92 -6.86
CA SER A 19 21.66 10.42 -6.00
C SER A 19 21.96 10.66 -4.51
N TRP A 20 23.16 10.31 -4.06
CA TRP A 20 23.60 10.57 -2.68
C TRP A 20 23.67 12.07 -2.36
N ALA A 21 24.21 12.89 -3.26
CA ALA A 21 24.30 14.33 -3.06
C ALA A 21 22.92 14.99 -2.93
N LEU A 22 21.94 14.55 -3.73
CA LEU A 22 20.55 14.99 -3.62
C LEU A 22 19.92 14.54 -2.29
N ALA A 23 20.12 13.29 -1.89
CA ALA A 23 19.63 12.81 -0.60
C ALA A 23 20.27 13.55 0.60
N ALA A 24 21.56 13.89 0.51
CA ALA A 24 22.28 14.65 1.53
C ALA A 24 21.80 16.11 1.59
N ALA A 25 21.66 16.77 0.44
CA ALA A 25 21.09 18.11 0.36
C ALA A 25 19.65 18.13 0.88
N GLY A 26 18.83 17.15 0.50
CA GLY A 26 17.48 16.99 1.03
C GLY A 26 17.45 16.80 2.54
N GLY A 27 18.32 15.93 3.09
CA GLY A 27 18.48 15.74 4.52
C GLY A 27 18.89 17.02 5.27
N LEU A 28 19.77 17.84 4.69
CA LEU A 28 20.13 19.14 5.25
C LEU A 28 18.94 20.11 5.27
N LEU A 29 18.16 20.18 4.18
CA LEU A 29 16.96 21.03 4.15
C LEU A 29 15.90 20.53 5.15
N LEU A 30 15.71 19.22 5.29
CA LEU A 30 14.81 18.63 6.29
C LEU A 30 15.26 18.92 7.74
N ALA A 31 16.56 19.07 7.98
CA ALA A 31 17.10 19.48 9.28
C ALA A 31 16.93 20.99 9.53
N VAL A 32 17.11 21.82 8.50
CA VAL A 32 17.04 23.29 8.60
C VAL A 32 15.59 23.80 8.62
N GLY A 33 14.66 23.16 7.90
CA GLY A 33 13.26 23.59 7.81
C GLY A 33 12.61 23.82 9.19
N PRO A 34 12.65 22.85 10.12
CA PRO A 34 12.12 23.05 11.47
C PRO A 34 12.80 24.17 12.26
N LEU A 35 14.10 24.43 12.04
CA LEU A 35 14.83 25.51 12.72
C LEU A 35 14.40 26.91 12.29
N LEU A 36 13.88 27.05 11.07
CA LEU A 36 13.35 28.31 10.55
C LEU A 36 11.91 28.58 11.02
N GLY A 37 11.30 27.64 11.75
CA GLY A 37 9.87 27.61 12.03
C GLY A 37 9.08 27.15 10.82
N VAL A 38 8.14 26.22 11.01
CA VAL A 38 7.30 25.68 9.92
C VAL A 38 6.01 26.50 9.76
N VAL A 39 5.55 27.10 10.84
CA VAL A 39 4.38 27.99 10.89
C VAL A 39 4.70 29.22 11.70
N ASP A 40 4.00 30.32 11.43
CA ASP A 40 4.04 31.53 12.25
C ASP A 40 2.99 31.44 13.36
N GLY A 41 3.33 31.93 14.55
CA GLY A 41 2.42 31.99 15.70
C GLY A 41 2.37 30.73 16.58
N ALA A 42 3.23 29.74 16.33
CA ALA A 42 3.39 28.58 17.20
C ALA A 42 4.82 28.03 17.20
N GLU A 43 5.26 27.51 18.34
CA GLU A 43 6.58 26.87 18.51
C GLU A 43 6.44 25.36 18.69
N PRO A 44 7.50 24.55 18.45
CA PRO A 44 7.50 23.12 18.75
C PRO A 44 7.11 22.83 20.21
N ALA A 45 6.41 21.73 20.46
CA ALA A 45 5.99 21.32 21.81
C ALA A 45 7.17 20.94 22.72
N TYR A 46 8.33 20.64 22.14
CA TYR A 46 9.58 20.28 22.81
C TYR A 46 10.77 20.62 21.90
N THR A 47 11.99 20.60 22.43
CA THR A 47 13.24 20.86 21.69
C THR A 47 13.55 19.72 20.71
N SER A 48 12.78 19.62 19.63
CA SER A 48 12.76 18.52 18.67
C SER A 48 13.89 18.58 17.64
N TRP A 49 14.46 19.76 17.39
CA TRP A 49 15.41 19.98 16.31
C TRP A 49 16.64 19.04 16.31
N PRO A 50 17.25 18.65 17.45
CA PRO A 50 18.41 17.75 17.40
C PRO A 50 18.01 16.36 16.91
N LEU A 51 16.83 15.89 17.33
CA LEU A 51 16.27 14.61 16.91
C LEU A 51 15.92 14.67 15.41
N LEU A 52 15.24 15.72 14.96
CA LEU A 52 14.86 15.87 13.56
C LEU A 52 16.10 15.96 12.64
N ALA A 53 17.11 16.73 13.03
CA ALA A 53 18.37 16.82 12.30
C ALA A 53 19.09 15.47 12.24
N LEU A 54 19.16 14.74 13.37
CA LEU A 54 19.74 13.40 13.42
C LEU A 54 19.00 12.45 12.46
N LEU A 55 17.67 12.40 12.53
CA LEU A 55 16.87 11.49 11.71
C LEU A 55 16.91 11.83 10.22
N ALA A 56 16.99 13.12 9.87
CA ALA A 56 17.11 13.57 8.49
C ALA A 56 18.49 13.28 7.87
N LEU A 57 19.56 13.44 8.66
CA LEU A 57 20.94 13.27 8.19
C LEU A 57 21.44 11.81 8.27
N LEU A 58 20.86 10.99 9.14
CA LEU A 58 21.30 9.62 9.35
C LEU A 58 21.28 8.77 8.06
N PRO A 59 20.20 8.73 7.23
CA PRO A 59 20.21 7.97 5.99
C PRO A 59 21.31 8.38 4.98
N PRO A 60 21.48 9.66 4.59
CA PRO A 60 22.54 10.04 3.65
C PRO A 60 23.94 9.88 4.24
N VAL A 61 24.14 10.03 5.56
CA VAL A 61 25.43 9.75 6.21
C VAL A 61 25.76 8.26 6.13
N VAL A 62 24.82 7.37 6.49
CA VAL A 62 25.02 5.91 6.40
C VAL A 62 25.30 5.50 4.94
N ALA A 63 24.55 6.03 3.98
CA ALA A 63 24.79 5.78 2.56
C ALA A 63 26.17 6.27 2.12
N GLY A 64 26.61 7.46 2.56
CA GLY A 64 27.93 8.00 2.27
C GLY A 64 29.06 7.12 2.81
N VAL A 65 28.94 6.66 4.07
CA VAL A 65 29.89 5.72 4.67
C VAL A 65 29.94 4.40 3.90
N LEU A 66 28.80 3.88 3.45
CA LEU A 66 28.73 2.67 2.63
C LEU A 66 29.39 2.87 1.26
N LEU A 67 29.20 4.03 0.61
CA LEU A 67 29.88 4.38 -0.63
C LEU A 67 31.40 4.44 -0.43
N MET A 68 31.87 5.08 0.64
CA MET A 68 33.30 5.18 0.97
C MET A 68 33.92 3.80 1.27
N ARG A 69 33.14 2.88 1.84
CA ARG A 69 33.54 1.49 2.10
C ARG A 69 33.41 0.57 0.88
N GLY A 70 33.14 1.10 -0.32
CA GLY A 70 33.02 0.31 -1.53
C GLY A 70 31.78 -0.58 -1.59
N ARG A 71 30.68 -0.20 -0.91
CA ARG A 71 29.39 -0.92 -0.92
C ARG A 71 28.30 -0.11 -1.65
N PRO A 72 28.46 0.18 -2.95
CA PRO A 72 27.57 1.09 -3.68
C PRO A 72 26.14 0.55 -3.84
N PHE A 73 25.95 -0.76 -3.93
CA PHE A 73 24.63 -1.37 -4.06
C PHE A 73 23.82 -1.29 -2.76
N VAL A 74 24.47 -1.47 -1.60
CA VAL A 74 23.86 -1.25 -0.29
C VAL A 74 23.42 0.21 -0.15
N ALA A 75 24.29 1.15 -0.52
CA ALA A 75 23.96 2.57 -0.49
C ALA A 75 22.78 2.93 -1.41
N ALA A 76 22.76 2.38 -2.64
CA ALA A 76 21.69 2.61 -3.59
C ALA A 76 20.34 2.05 -3.08
N GLY A 77 20.32 0.81 -2.57
CA GLY A 77 19.12 0.22 -1.98
C GLY A 77 18.57 1.04 -0.82
N LEU A 78 19.46 1.54 0.05
CA LEU A 78 19.09 2.39 1.19
C LEU A 78 18.44 3.70 0.74
N ILE A 79 19.10 4.44 -0.17
CA ILE A 79 18.60 5.73 -0.68
C ILE A 79 17.27 5.53 -1.42
N ALA A 80 17.14 4.47 -2.21
CA ALA A 80 15.91 4.15 -2.93
C ALA A 80 14.74 3.91 -1.96
N ALA A 81 14.93 3.10 -0.92
CA ALA A 81 13.90 2.83 0.08
C ALA A 81 13.45 4.09 0.83
N VAL A 82 14.41 4.95 1.24
CA VAL A 82 14.10 6.23 1.91
C VAL A 82 13.30 7.16 0.99
N GLY A 83 13.63 7.19 -0.31
CA GLY A 83 12.90 7.96 -1.31
C GLY A 83 11.43 7.55 -1.46
N VAL A 84 11.11 6.26 -1.31
CA VAL A 84 9.71 5.78 -1.35
C VAL A 84 8.88 6.38 -0.21
N PHE A 85 9.43 6.41 1.00
CA PHE A 85 8.75 7.02 2.16
C PHE A 85 8.60 8.54 2.03
N ALA A 86 9.55 9.21 1.37
CA ALA A 86 9.52 10.65 1.19
C ALA A 86 8.30 11.12 0.38
N PHE A 87 7.72 10.31 -0.52
CA PHE A 87 6.46 10.64 -1.20
C PHE A 87 5.29 10.82 -0.22
N GLY A 88 5.09 9.85 0.66
CA GLY A 88 4.02 9.94 1.65
C GLY A 88 4.25 11.09 2.63
N ARG A 89 5.50 11.26 3.10
CA ARG A 89 5.86 12.37 4.00
C ARG A 89 5.67 13.74 3.35
N LEU A 90 6.04 13.89 2.08
CA LEU A 90 5.81 15.12 1.32
C LEU A 90 4.33 15.50 1.32
N LEU A 91 3.43 14.56 1.04
CA LEU A 91 1.99 14.85 1.04
C LEU A 91 1.46 15.14 2.44
N SER A 92 1.92 14.40 3.46
CA SER A 92 1.55 14.66 4.85
C SER A 92 2.03 16.03 5.35
N ASP A 93 3.20 16.50 4.90
CA ASP A 93 3.71 17.83 5.23
C ASP A 93 3.06 18.93 4.37
N LEU A 94 2.71 18.64 3.11
CA LEU A 94 2.01 19.57 2.23
C LEU A 94 0.60 19.93 2.77
N GLN A 95 -0.03 19.03 3.52
CA GLN A 95 -1.28 19.29 4.25
C GLN A 95 -1.19 20.53 5.16
N LEU A 96 0.00 20.86 5.69
CA LEU A 96 0.21 22.04 6.53
C LEU A 96 0.01 23.36 5.77
N VAL A 97 0.11 23.36 4.45
CA VAL A 97 -0.20 24.53 3.61
C VAL A 97 -1.69 24.86 3.64
N PHE A 98 -2.53 23.83 3.66
CA PHE A 98 -3.98 23.98 3.48
C PHE A 98 -4.76 23.97 4.79
N ALA A 99 -4.36 23.12 5.74
CA ALA A 99 -5.05 22.97 7.02
C ALA A 99 -4.07 22.60 8.14
N PRO A 100 -3.20 23.52 8.57
CA PRO A 100 -2.17 23.24 9.58
C PRO A 100 -2.77 22.80 10.92
N MET A 101 -3.90 23.40 11.34
CA MET A 101 -4.61 23.03 12.57
C MET A 101 -5.25 21.63 12.53
N SER A 102 -5.29 20.96 11.37
CA SER A 102 -5.83 19.61 11.23
C SER A 102 -4.80 18.51 11.51
N VAL A 103 -3.51 18.85 11.50
CA VAL A 103 -2.39 17.89 11.60
C VAL A 103 -1.69 18.05 12.94
N ALA A 104 -1.47 16.93 13.62
CA ALA A 104 -0.76 16.91 14.89
C ALA A 104 0.73 16.61 14.67
N ARG A 105 1.57 17.66 14.76
CA ARG A 105 3.03 17.57 14.62
C ARG A 105 3.71 18.30 15.79
N PRO A 106 3.62 17.76 17.02
CA PRO A 106 4.22 18.38 18.21
C PRO A 106 5.72 18.65 18.06
N GLU A 107 6.41 17.90 17.22
CA GLU A 107 7.81 18.12 16.88
C GLU A 107 8.05 19.34 15.97
N LEU A 108 7.03 19.88 15.31
CA LEU A 108 7.14 21.05 14.42
C LEU A 108 6.48 22.29 15.01
N PHE A 109 5.30 22.15 15.62
CA PHE A 109 4.59 23.25 16.26
C PHE A 109 3.49 22.75 17.20
N ARG A 110 3.13 23.57 18.19
CA ARG A 110 2.00 23.40 19.10
C ARG A 110 1.29 24.75 19.28
N PRO A 111 0.08 24.92 18.73
CA PRO A 111 -0.70 26.13 18.97
C PRO A 111 -1.04 26.30 20.45
N THR A 112 -1.09 27.54 20.92
CA THR A 112 -1.56 27.89 22.28
C THR A 112 -2.90 28.62 22.27
N THR A 113 -3.42 28.92 21.07
CA THR A 113 -4.69 29.59 20.84
C THR A 113 -5.42 28.92 19.68
N LEU A 114 -6.70 29.25 19.49
CA LEU A 114 -7.50 28.79 18.35
C LEU A 114 -7.32 29.66 17.10
N ILE A 115 -6.41 30.64 17.14
CA ILE A 115 -6.07 31.46 15.97
C ILE A 115 -5.33 30.57 14.98
N ALA A 116 -5.78 30.56 13.72
CA ALA A 116 -5.17 29.76 12.68
C ALA A 116 -3.72 30.19 12.46
N VAL A 117 -2.79 29.23 12.57
CA VAL A 117 -1.38 29.44 12.22
C VAL A 117 -1.23 29.48 10.70
N THR A 118 -0.25 30.25 10.22
CA THR A 118 0.05 30.38 8.78
C THR A 118 1.36 29.69 8.44
N PRO A 119 1.48 29.06 7.25
CA PRO A 119 2.76 28.53 6.78
C PRO A 119 3.86 29.59 6.74
N SER A 120 5.06 29.21 7.18
CA SER A 120 6.24 30.10 7.14
C SER A 120 7.36 29.51 6.28
N ALA A 121 8.50 30.19 6.20
CA ALA A 121 9.61 29.82 5.31
C ALA A 121 10.14 28.39 5.55
N GLY A 122 10.14 27.92 6.79
CA GLY A 122 10.64 26.58 7.11
C GLY A 122 9.80 25.44 6.53
N LEU A 123 8.48 25.65 6.30
CA LEU A 123 7.65 24.65 5.62
C LEU A 123 8.13 24.44 4.18
N TRP A 124 8.39 25.53 3.45
CA TRP A 124 8.84 25.44 2.05
C TRP A 124 10.21 24.78 1.93
N VAL A 125 11.12 25.07 2.87
CA VAL A 125 12.42 24.41 2.98
C VAL A 125 12.25 22.91 3.25
N LEU A 126 11.32 22.53 4.13
CA LEU A 126 11.00 21.14 4.44
C LEU A 126 10.42 20.39 3.24
N LEU A 127 9.48 21.00 2.50
CA LEU A 127 8.93 20.42 1.26
C LEU A 127 10.00 20.25 0.18
N ALA A 128 10.88 21.25 -0.01
CA ALA A 128 12.01 21.15 -0.94
C ALA A 128 12.96 20.00 -0.54
N GLY A 129 13.19 19.81 0.76
CA GLY A 129 13.96 18.68 1.29
C GLY A 129 13.41 17.33 0.85
N HIS A 130 12.10 17.10 0.99
CA HIS A 130 11.46 15.86 0.53
C HIS A 130 11.58 15.66 -0.98
N VAL A 131 11.41 16.71 -1.78
CA VAL A 131 11.56 16.64 -3.24
C VAL A 131 12.97 16.19 -3.63
N LEU A 132 14.01 16.70 -2.97
CA LEU A 132 15.39 16.27 -3.20
C LEU A 132 15.64 14.82 -2.78
N VAL A 133 15.08 14.38 -1.64
CA VAL A 133 15.17 12.98 -1.19
C VAL A 133 14.48 12.04 -2.19
N ILE A 134 13.30 12.42 -2.70
CA ILE A 134 12.58 11.66 -3.74
C ILE A 134 13.43 11.56 -5.01
N ALA A 135 13.98 12.67 -5.50
CA ALA A 135 14.83 12.69 -6.68
C ALA A 135 16.07 11.80 -6.49
N GLY A 136 16.70 11.86 -5.31
CA GLY A 136 17.80 10.98 -4.92
C GLY A 136 17.39 9.50 -4.96
N GLY A 137 16.24 9.16 -4.37
CA GLY A 137 15.70 7.80 -4.36
C GLY A 137 15.40 7.23 -5.75
N LEU A 138 14.74 8.01 -6.61
CA LEU A 138 14.44 7.64 -8.00
C LEU A 138 15.73 7.39 -8.81
N LEU A 139 16.76 8.21 -8.60
CA LEU A 139 18.06 8.01 -9.24
C LEU A 139 18.77 6.75 -8.74
N ALA A 140 18.65 6.41 -7.46
CA ALA A 140 19.23 5.20 -6.87
C ALA A 140 18.51 3.91 -7.32
N ALA A 141 17.18 3.94 -7.46
CA ALA A 141 16.37 2.77 -7.81
C ALA A 141 16.81 2.11 -9.14
N GLY A 142 17.29 2.91 -10.10
CA GLY A 142 17.78 2.42 -11.39
C GLY A 142 19.05 1.55 -11.34
N ARG A 143 19.74 1.48 -10.19
CA ARG A 143 20.96 0.66 -10.01
C ARG A 143 20.72 -0.64 -9.23
N ALA A 144 19.57 -0.76 -8.57
CA ALA A 144 19.19 -1.90 -7.72
C ALA A 144 18.74 -3.15 -8.51
N GLY A 145 18.54 -3.04 -9.83
CA GLY A 145 17.98 -4.11 -10.68
C GLY A 145 18.97 -4.87 -11.57
N MET A 146 20.28 -4.80 -11.30
CA MET A 146 21.28 -5.53 -12.10
C MET A 146 21.25 -7.04 -11.75
N PRO A 147 21.36 -7.95 -12.75
CA PRO A 147 21.37 -9.39 -12.50
C PRO A 147 22.62 -9.79 -11.72
N ALA A 148 22.43 -10.47 -10.60
CA ALA A 148 23.48 -11.11 -9.82
C ALA A 148 23.43 -12.63 -10.02
N ASP A 149 24.59 -13.27 -9.98
CA ASP A 149 24.70 -14.74 -9.91
C ASP A 149 24.13 -15.25 -8.58
N GLU A 150 23.27 -16.26 -8.71
CA GLU A 150 22.80 -17.26 -7.74
C GLU A 150 22.67 -16.92 -6.23
N SER A 151 21.40 -16.97 -5.80
CA SER A 151 20.91 -17.81 -4.68
C SER A 151 21.15 -17.34 -3.24
N GLU A 152 20.26 -16.46 -2.74
CA GLU A 152 19.73 -16.63 -1.37
C GLU A 152 18.26 -17.10 -1.45
N PRO A 153 17.83 -18.05 -0.61
CA PRO A 153 16.51 -18.64 -0.69
C PRO A 153 15.38 -17.68 -0.30
N ALA A 154 14.29 -17.73 -1.06
CA ALA A 154 13.10 -16.86 -0.93
C ALA A 154 12.35 -16.96 0.43
N GLY A 155 12.76 -17.82 1.36
CA GLY A 155 12.13 -18.00 2.67
C GLY A 155 12.22 -16.79 3.62
N LEU A 156 13.25 -15.94 3.49
CA LEU A 156 13.39 -14.74 4.34
C LEU A 156 12.54 -13.56 3.85
N VAL A 157 12.16 -13.53 2.57
CA VAL A 157 11.38 -12.43 1.98
C VAL A 157 10.04 -12.28 2.68
N ALA A 158 9.32 -13.39 2.84
CA ALA A 158 8.02 -13.41 3.52
C ALA A 158 8.13 -12.89 4.96
N LEU A 159 9.17 -13.27 5.70
CA LEU A 159 9.38 -12.82 7.07
C LEU A 159 9.63 -11.30 7.14
N HIS A 160 10.48 -10.76 6.26
CA HIS A 160 10.71 -9.31 6.19
C HIS A 160 9.42 -8.55 5.86
N VAL A 161 8.63 -9.05 4.91
CA VAL A 161 7.35 -8.42 4.53
C VAL A 161 6.33 -8.51 5.66
N ILE A 162 6.21 -9.64 6.35
CA ILE A 162 5.34 -9.77 7.54
C ILE A 162 5.78 -8.81 8.64
N THR A 163 7.08 -8.71 8.91
CA THR A 163 7.60 -7.73 9.88
C THR A 163 7.29 -6.30 9.46
N ALA A 164 7.44 -5.95 8.19
CA ALA A 164 7.08 -4.63 7.66
C ALA A 164 5.57 -4.36 7.67
N ALA A 165 4.72 -5.39 7.51
CA ALA A 165 3.27 -5.27 7.60
C ALA A 165 2.82 -4.89 9.02
N TRP A 166 3.51 -5.34 10.06
CA TRP A 166 3.28 -4.85 11.42
C TRP A 166 3.57 -3.35 11.57
N ALA A 167 4.53 -2.80 10.83
CA ALA A 167 4.73 -1.36 10.77
C ALA A 167 3.55 -0.64 10.11
N THR A 168 2.97 -1.20 9.04
CA THR A 168 1.73 -0.67 8.43
C THR A 168 0.60 -0.59 9.45
N VAL A 169 0.33 -1.68 10.19
CA VAL A 169 -0.69 -1.68 11.24
C VAL A 169 -0.41 -0.60 12.28
N GLY A 170 0.84 -0.45 12.70
CA GLY A 170 1.24 0.59 13.66
C GLY A 170 1.05 2.02 13.14
N LEU A 171 1.42 2.28 11.88
CA LEU A 171 1.36 3.59 11.23
C LEU A 171 -0.08 4.02 10.87
N LEU A 172 -1.01 3.08 10.75
CA LEU A 172 -2.44 3.36 10.56
C LEU A 172 -3.16 3.70 11.88
N GLY A 173 -2.52 3.45 13.02
CA GLY A 173 -3.04 3.82 14.34
C GLY A 173 -2.81 5.29 14.69
N LYS A 174 -3.24 5.67 15.90
CA LYS A 174 -2.97 7.00 16.46
C LYS A 174 -1.47 7.21 16.71
N PRO A 175 -0.88 8.36 16.36
CA PRO A 175 0.55 8.63 16.55
C PRO A 175 0.95 8.80 18.02
N PHE A 176 0.04 9.22 18.88
CA PHE A 176 0.20 9.29 20.34
C PHE A 176 -1.20 9.25 20.97
N THR A 177 -1.30 9.31 22.29
CA THR A 177 -2.56 9.62 22.99
C THR A 177 -2.49 11.06 23.47
N SER A 178 -3.63 11.77 23.52
CA SER A 178 -3.63 13.18 23.91
C SER A 178 -4.78 13.54 24.84
N SER A 179 -4.46 14.30 25.88
CA SER A 179 -5.39 15.08 26.68
C SER A 179 -5.26 16.60 26.44
N ASP A 180 -4.40 17.00 25.49
CA ASP A 180 -4.17 18.38 25.11
C ASP A 180 -5.14 18.81 24.00
N PRO A 181 -6.03 19.81 24.23
CA PRO A 181 -6.97 20.26 23.21
C PRO A 181 -6.31 20.89 21.97
N PHE A 182 -5.05 21.30 22.05
CA PHE A 182 -4.32 21.89 20.93
C PHE A 182 -3.51 20.87 20.12
N GLN A 183 -3.46 19.60 20.56
CA GLN A 183 -2.75 18.52 19.88
C GLN A 183 -3.61 17.27 19.85
N LEU A 184 -4.43 17.13 18.82
CA LEU A 184 -5.35 16.00 18.70
C LEU A 184 -4.61 14.73 18.28
N ASP A 185 -4.98 13.59 18.84
CA ASP A 185 -4.34 12.29 18.60
C ASP A 185 -4.76 11.61 17.28
N ARG A 186 -4.97 12.43 16.24
CA ARG A 186 -5.54 12.02 14.94
C ARG A 186 -4.60 11.11 14.17
N GLY A 187 -5.07 9.92 13.84
CA GLY A 187 -4.40 9.02 12.90
C GLY A 187 -4.67 9.42 11.44
N PRO A 188 -4.08 8.74 10.45
CA PRO A 188 -4.32 9.02 9.03
C PRO A 188 -5.80 9.07 8.64
N TRP A 189 -6.63 8.26 9.28
CA TRP A 189 -8.09 8.16 9.05
C TRP A 189 -8.88 9.42 9.44
N ASP A 190 -8.34 10.20 10.38
CA ASP A 190 -8.98 11.40 10.92
C ASP A 190 -8.49 12.68 10.21
N LEU A 191 -7.52 12.55 9.30
CA LEU A 191 -6.93 13.67 8.57
C LEU A 191 -7.70 13.95 7.28
N PRO A 192 -7.68 15.20 6.78
CA PRO A 192 -8.19 15.51 5.46
C PRO A 192 -7.45 14.74 4.36
N VAL A 193 -8.03 14.69 3.16
CA VAL A 193 -7.64 13.78 2.07
C VAL A 193 -6.13 13.76 1.76
N LEU A 194 -5.46 14.91 1.74
CA LEU A 194 -4.01 14.95 1.50
C LEU A 194 -3.21 14.29 2.64
N GLY A 195 -3.59 14.56 3.89
CA GLY A 195 -3.02 13.91 5.08
C GLY A 195 -3.31 12.41 5.14
N LEU A 196 -4.55 12.00 4.81
CA LEU A 196 -4.93 10.59 4.68
C LEU A 196 -4.08 9.89 3.61
N THR A 197 -3.98 10.48 2.42
CA THR A 197 -3.21 9.93 1.30
C THR A 197 -1.72 9.81 1.67
N GLY A 198 -1.14 10.86 2.25
CA GLY A 198 0.23 10.85 2.73
C GLY A 198 0.47 9.75 3.78
N GLY A 199 -0.42 9.65 4.78
CA GLY A 199 -0.36 8.61 5.81
C GLY A 199 -0.49 7.19 5.26
N LEU A 200 -1.43 6.94 4.34
CA LEU A 200 -1.57 5.64 3.67
C LEU A 200 -0.34 5.30 2.82
N LEU A 201 0.22 6.27 2.10
CA LEU A 201 1.45 6.06 1.33
C LEU A 201 2.64 5.72 2.24
N VAL A 202 2.81 6.40 3.38
CA VAL A 202 3.84 6.05 4.37
C VAL A 202 3.61 4.65 4.93
N ALA A 203 2.37 4.30 5.26
CA ALA A 203 2.03 2.98 5.81
C ALA A 203 2.27 1.85 4.80
N LEU A 204 1.94 2.06 3.52
CA LEU A 204 2.18 1.10 2.44
C LEU A 204 3.64 1.05 1.96
N ALA A 205 4.38 2.16 2.11
CA ALA A 205 5.80 2.22 1.74
C ALA A 205 6.62 1.16 2.47
N ALA A 206 6.32 0.86 3.73
CA ALA A 206 7.03 -0.16 4.51
C ALA A 206 6.99 -1.56 3.85
N PRO A 207 5.83 -2.23 3.72
CA PRO A 207 5.78 -3.57 3.14
C PRO A 207 6.17 -3.58 1.66
N LEU A 208 5.86 -2.54 0.89
CA LEU A 208 6.21 -2.49 -0.54
C LEU A 208 7.72 -2.33 -0.76
N ALA A 209 8.36 -1.34 -0.11
CA ALA A 209 9.80 -1.14 -0.24
C ALA A 209 10.57 -2.33 0.35
N THR A 210 10.09 -2.91 1.46
CA THR A 210 10.67 -4.14 2.01
C THR A 210 10.51 -5.31 1.06
N ALA A 211 9.34 -5.51 0.43
CA ALA A 211 9.14 -6.60 -0.54
C ALA A 211 10.05 -6.44 -1.75
N LEU A 212 10.17 -5.22 -2.31
CA LEU A 212 11.04 -4.93 -3.43
C LEU A 212 12.52 -5.14 -3.09
N ALA A 213 12.96 -4.68 -1.92
CA ALA A 213 14.32 -4.87 -1.44
C ALA A 213 14.62 -6.35 -1.14
N ALA A 214 13.72 -7.02 -0.42
CA ALA A 214 13.85 -8.43 -0.04
C ALA A 214 13.89 -9.36 -1.26
N SER A 215 13.12 -9.03 -2.30
CA SER A 215 13.07 -9.79 -3.57
C SER A 215 14.22 -9.48 -4.52
N SER A 216 15.11 -8.54 -4.19
CA SER A 216 16.32 -8.26 -5.00
C SER A 216 17.20 -9.50 -5.08
N PRO A 217 17.74 -9.88 -6.26
CA PRO A 217 18.70 -10.97 -6.38
C PRO A 217 20.05 -10.63 -5.73
N ASP A 218 20.43 -9.34 -5.73
CA ASP A 218 21.67 -8.87 -5.13
C ASP A 218 21.53 -8.72 -3.59
N PRO A 219 22.35 -9.43 -2.79
CA PRO A 219 22.28 -9.38 -1.33
C PRO A 219 22.67 -8.01 -0.75
N ASP A 220 23.53 -7.27 -1.43
CA ASP A 220 23.93 -5.92 -1.00
C ASP A 220 22.75 -4.94 -1.12
N THR A 221 22.04 -4.96 -2.26
CA THR A 221 20.81 -4.19 -2.49
C THR A 221 19.72 -4.59 -1.49
N ARG A 222 19.57 -5.89 -1.19
CA ARG A 222 18.64 -6.39 -0.18
C ARG A 222 18.93 -5.79 1.20
N GLN A 223 20.18 -5.90 1.65
CA GLN A 223 20.63 -5.34 2.92
C GLN A 223 20.39 -3.82 2.96
N GLY A 224 20.75 -3.13 1.87
CA GLY A 224 20.57 -1.70 1.73
C GLY A 224 19.12 -1.26 1.85
N GLY A 225 18.23 -1.89 1.09
CA GLY A 225 16.80 -1.54 1.10
C GLY A 225 16.14 -1.81 2.44
N VAL A 226 16.42 -2.94 3.11
CA VAL A 226 15.89 -3.23 4.45
C VAL A 226 16.40 -2.22 5.48
N LEU A 227 17.69 -1.84 5.43
CA LEU A 227 18.23 -0.77 6.27
C LEU A 227 17.56 0.57 5.98
N GLY A 228 17.33 0.90 4.71
CA GLY A 228 16.66 2.13 4.30
C GLY A 228 15.23 2.23 4.81
N VAL A 229 14.44 1.15 4.70
CA VAL A 229 13.09 1.09 5.28
C VAL A 229 13.14 1.30 6.80
N SER A 230 14.08 0.65 7.48
CA SER A 230 14.23 0.76 8.93
C SER A 230 14.54 2.20 9.35
N LEU A 231 15.49 2.85 8.68
CA LEU A 231 15.83 4.26 8.96
C LEU A 231 14.68 5.21 8.62
N ALA A 232 13.94 4.97 7.54
CA ALA A 232 12.78 5.76 7.18
C ALA A 232 11.65 5.64 8.23
N LEU A 233 11.37 4.42 8.71
CA LEU A 233 10.41 4.16 9.78
C LEU A 233 10.81 4.87 11.08
N LEU A 234 12.08 4.77 11.49
CA LEU A 234 12.59 5.50 12.66
C LEU A 234 12.38 7.02 12.50
N GLY A 235 12.61 7.54 11.31
CA GLY A 235 12.40 8.95 10.97
C GLY A 235 10.94 9.42 11.05
N VAL A 236 9.97 8.50 10.99
CA VAL A 236 8.53 8.79 11.12
C VAL A 236 8.07 8.63 12.57
N VAL A 237 8.53 7.57 13.23
CA VAL A 237 7.96 7.08 14.50
C VAL A 237 8.60 7.71 15.73
N LEU A 238 9.92 7.97 15.70
CA LEU A 238 10.63 8.49 16.87
C LEU A 238 10.17 9.88 17.33
N PRO A 239 9.83 10.84 16.45
CA PRO A 239 9.28 12.13 16.89
C PRO A 239 8.03 11.95 17.77
N TRP A 240 7.12 11.06 17.38
CA TRP A 240 5.90 10.78 18.14
C TRP A 240 6.17 10.11 19.48
N LEU A 241 7.08 9.13 19.53
CA LEU A 241 7.46 8.45 20.77
C LEU A 241 8.15 9.41 21.76
N VAL A 242 8.99 10.32 21.28
CA VAL A 242 9.60 11.34 22.13
C VAL A 242 8.55 12.33 22.61
N ALA A 243 7.66 12.80 21.73
CA ALA A 243 6.55 13.68 22.12
C ALA A 243 5.70 13.06 23.25
N GLY A 244 5.32 11.79 23.13
CA GLY A 244 4.56 11.07 24.15
C GLY A 244 5.29 10.78 25.46
N THR A 245 6.59 11.09 25.56
CA THR A 245 7.36 10.97 26.82
C THR A 245 7.72 12.32 27.45
N VAL A 246 7.97 13.35 26.63
CA VAL A 246 8.46 14.65 27.13
C VAL A 246 7.42 15.76 27.14
N VAL A 247 6.36 15.67 26.32
CA VAL A 247 5.33 16.71 26.22
C VAL A 247 4.20 16.40 27.20
N SER A 248 3.89 17.37 28.07
CA SER A 248 2.77 17.25 29.00
C SER A 248 1.44 17.13 28.26
N GLY A 249 0.61 16.17 28.67
CA GLY A 249 -0.68 15.88 28.03
C GLY A 249 -0.61 14.95 26.83
N LEU A 250 0.59 14.57 26.38
CA LEU A 250 0.77 13.53 25.36
C LEU A 250 1.28 12.22 26.00
N GLY A 251 0.78 11.09 25.52
CA GLY A 251 1.20 9.76 25.96
C GLY A 251 1.55 8.84 24.80
N ILE A 252 2.27 7.76 25.08
CA ILE A 252 2.63 6.76 24.05
C ILE A 252 1.40 5.96 23.63
N SER A 253 1.16 5.83 22.33
CA SER A 253 0.18 4.91 21.76
C SER A 253 0.83 3.62 21.27
N ALA A 254 0.03 2.55 21.10
CA ALA A 254 0.54 1.25 20.64
C ALA A 254 1.07 1.28 19.19
N GLY A 255 0.55 2.16 18.34
CA GLY A 255 0.89 2.22 16.91
C GLY A 255 2.38 2.49 16.63
N PRO A 256 2.94 3.62 17.11
CA PRO A 256 4.36 3.93 17.03
C PRO A 256 5.25 2.85 17.66
N VAL A 257 4.83 2.22 18.77
CA VAL A 257 5.60 1.14 19.40
C VAL A 257 5.71 -0.07 18.47
N LEU A 258 4.60 -0.50 17.86
CA LEU A 258 4.60 -1.59 16.88
C LEU A 258 5.50 -1.26 15.67
N ALA A 259 5.41 -0.04 15.15
CA ALA A 259 6.23 0.40 14.02
C ALA A 259 7.74 0.48 14.38
N LEU A 260 8.07 0.90 15.61
CA LEU A 260 9.44 0.88 16.12
C LEU A 260 9.98 -0.56 16.24
N LEU A 261 9.20 -1.47 16.83
CA LEU A 261 9.60 -2.87 16.95
C LEU A 261 9.85 -3.51 15.57
N ALA A 262 8.99 -3.21 14.59
CA ALA A 262 9.20 -3.64 13.21
C ALA A 262 10.48 -3.05 12.60
N ALA A 263 10.72 -1.74 12.77
CA ALA A 263 11.91 -1.06 12.27
C ALA A 263 13.21 -1.63 12.86
N LEU A 264 13.21 -2.03 14.13
CA LEU A 264 14.36 -2.65 14.80
C LEU A 264 14.53 -4.13 14.42
N ALA A 265 13.44 -4.86 14.20
CA ALA A 265 13.48 -6.27 13.83
C ALA A 265 13.99 -6.49 12.40
N LEU A 266 13.59 -5.64 11.45
CA LEU A 266 13.94 -5.75 10.03
C LEU A 266 15.43 -6.02 9.75
N PRO A 267 16.39 -5.21 10.23
CA PRO A 267 17.82 -5.44 9.97
C PRO A 267 18.41 -6.56 10.84
N ALA A 268 17.73 -6.95 11.92
CA ALA A 268 18.18 -8.02 12.82
C ALA A 268 17.84 -9.43 12.30
N LEU A 269 16.79 -9.58 11.47
CA LEU A 269 16.36 -10.85 10.90
C LEU A 269 17.48 -11.69 10.23
N PRO A 270 18.32 -11.14 9.33
CA PRO A 270 19.40 -11.91 8.71
C PRO A 270 20.48 -12.32 9.72
N LEU A 271 20.76 -11.49 10.73
CA LEU A 271 21.71 -11.80 11.80
C LEU A 271 21.19 -12.93 12.69
N LEU A 272 19.90 -12.89 13.05
CA LEU A 272 19.24 -13.92 13.84
C LEU A 272 19.19 -15.25 13.07
N ALA A 273 18.86 -15.21 11.77
CA ALA A 273 18.89 -16.39 10.92
C ALA A 273 20.31 -17.00 10.80
N ARG A 274 21.37 -16.17 10.81
CA ARG A 274 22.75 -16.63 10.84
C ARG A 274 23.11 -17.27 12.18
N LEU A 275 22.73 -16.64 13.28
CA LEU A 275 22.97 -17.16 14.64
C LEU A 275 22.28 -18.50 14.85
N VAL A 276 21.01 -18.62 14.45
CA VAL A 276 20.25 -19.88 14.53
C VAL A 276 20.88 -20.97 13.68
N ARG A 277 21.42 -20.64 12.50
CA ARG A 277 22.17 -21.59 11.66
C ARG A 277 23.46 -22.06 12.34
N LEU A 278 24.23 -21.15 12.95
CA LEU A 278 25.44 -21.49 13.69
C LEU A 278 25.14 -22.39 14.90
N LEU A 279 24.06 -22.10 15.64
CA LEU A 279 23.64 -22.88 16.80
C LEU A 279 23.06 -24.26 16.43
N ARG A 280 22.45 -24.41 15.25
CA ARG A 280 21.89 -25.70 14.79
C ARG A 280 22.93 -26.67 14.21
N GLY A 281 24.20 -26.26 14.10
CA GLY A 281 25.26 -27.07 13.54
C GLY A 281 25.12 -27.29 12.03
N LYS A 282 26.24 -27.67 11.38
CA LYS A 282 26.40 -27.84 9.94
C LYS A 282 25.49 -28.97 9.43
N ARG A 283 24.24 -28.62 9.08
CA ARG A 283 23.33 -29.49 8.34
C ARG A 283 23.50 -29.15 6.86
N ASP A 284 23.79 -30.17 6.06
CA ASP A 284 24.08 -30.13 4.61
C ASP A 284 23.41 -28.95 3.86
N ASP A 285 24.24 -28.01 3.38
CA ASP A 285 23.84 -26.84 2.56
C ASP A 285 23.42 -27.24 1.13
N THR A 286 23.34 -28.54 0.82
CA THR A 286 22.73 -29.07 -0.42
C THR A 286 21.21 -29.19 -0.34
N ARG A 287 20.61 -28.95 0.83
CA ARG A 287 19.16 -28.76 0.92
C ARG A 287 18.85 -27.30 0.67
N ASP A 288 18.48 -26.99 -0.58
CA ASP A 288 17.67 -25.82 -0.92
C ASP A 288 16.71 -25.55 0.24
N LEU A 289 16.73 -24.32 0.75
CA LEU A 289 15.84 -23.90 1.81
C LEU A 289 14.43 -24.13 1.30
N ALA A 290 13.82 -25.22 1.76
CA ALA A 290 12.60 -25.74 1.18
C ALA A 290 11.53 -24.65 1.30
N LEU A 291 11.28 -23.95 0.19
CA LEU A 291 10.14 -23.06 0.10
C LEU A 291 8.93 -23.88 0.55
N PRO A 292 8.05 -23.32 1.39
CA PRO A 292 6.82 -24.02 1.74
C PRO A 292 6.22 -24.50 0.42
N SER A 293 6.03 -25.81 0.29
CA SER A 293 5.60 -26.44 -0.96
C SER A 293 4.50 -25.59 -1.61
N ILE A 294 4.51 -25.40 -2.93
CA ILE A 294 3.51 -24.59 -3.66
C ILE A 294 2.09 -24.80 -3.11
N ARG A 295 1.75 -26.06 -2.79
CA ARG A 295 0.51 -26.45 -2.10
C ARG A 295 0.24 -25.67 -0.81
N ARG A 296 1.20 -25.56 0.11
CA ARG A 296 1.08 -24.79 1.36
C ARG A 296 0.86 -23.30 1.09
N MET A 297 1.45 -22.75 0.03
CA MET A 297 1.27 -21.35 -0.34
C MET A 297 -0.12 -21.10 -0.92
N HIS A 298 -0.62 -22.00 -1.76
CA HIS A 298 -2.02 -21.98 -2.21
C HIS A 298 -2.99 -22.16 -1.04
N THR A 299 -2.71 -23.08 -0.12
CA THR A 299 -3.54 -23.29 1.08
C THR A 299 -3.54 -22.06 1.99
N ALA A 300 -2.39 -21.44 2.24
CA ALA A 300 -2.30 -20.22 3.04
C ALA A 300 -3.04 -19.06 2.37
N ALA A 301 -2.83 -18.84 1.07
CA ALA A 301 -3.56 -17.83 0.31
C ALA A 301 -5.07 -18.08 0.34
N GLY A 302 -5.49 -19.33 0.13
CA GLY A 302 -6.90 -19.73 0.16
C GLY A 302 -7.54 -19.51 1.52
N LEU A 303 -6.90 -19.97 2.60
CA LEU A 303 -7.41 -19.82 3.96
C LEU A 303 -7.52 -18.35 4.37
N LEU A 304 -6.47 -17.55 4.10
CA LEU A 304 -6.48 -16.11 4.38
C LEU A 304 -7.58 -15.39 3.59
N SER A 305 -7.78 -15.76 2.32
CA SER A 305 -8.85 -15.20 1.49
C SER A 305 -10.23 -15.56 2.01
N VAL A 306 -10.43 -16.80 2.47
CA VAL A 306 -11.68 -17.25 3.08
C VAL A 306 -11.95 -16.53 4.39
N ILE A 307 -10.96 -16.35 5.25
CA ILE A 307 -11.14 -15.61 6.51
C ILE A 307 -11.46 -14.14 6.23
N ALA A 308 -10.75 -13.49 5.28
CA ALA A 308 -11.04 -12.13 4.86
C ALA A 308 -12.48 -11.99 4.32
N ALA A 309 -12.90 -12.92 3.45
CA ALA A 309 -14.25 -12.97 2.94
C ALA A 309 -15.29 -13.18 4.04
N VAL A 310 -15.03 -14.06 5.01
CA VAL A 310 -15.92 -14.29 6.17
C VAL A 310 -16.04 -13.01 7.00
N PHE A 311 -14.94 -12.30 7.25
CA PHE A 311 -14.99 -11.01 7.97
C PHE A 311 -15.82 -9.97 7.21
N MET A 312 -15.65 -9.89 5.89
CA MET A 312 -16.45 -9.02 5.03
C MET A 312 -17.95 -9.37 5.10
N LEU A 313 -18.29 -10.66 5.01
CA LEU A 313 -19.69 -11.13 5.01
C LEU A 313 -20.36 -10.99 6.39
N ILE A 314 -19.64 -11.29 7.47
CA ILE A 314 -20.14 -11.03 8.84
C ILE A 314 -20.27 -9.52 9.04
N GLY A 315 -19.30 -8.74 8.57
CA GLY A 315 -19.35 -7.29 8.60
C GLY A 315 -20.58 -6.73 7.89
N ALA A 316 -21.00 -7.34 6.79
CA ALA A 316 -22.20 -6.93 6.05
C ALA A 316 -23.53 -7.16 6.80
N VAL A 317 -23.54 -8.05 7.80
CA VAL A 317 -24.74 -8.40 8.59
C VAL A 317 -24.77 -7.69 9.94
N VAL A 318 -23.60 -7.45 10.53
CA VAL A 318 -23.45 -6.80 11.83
C VAL A 318 -23.56 -5.27 11.67
N PRO A 319 -24.06 -4.52 12.67
CA PRO A 319 -24.14 -3.07 12.60
C PRO A 319 -22.81 -2.41 12.20
N GLN A 320 -22.85 -1.63 11.13
CA GLN A 320 -21.73 -0.83 10.63
C GLN A 320 -21.58 0.48 11.42
N LEU A 321 -22.67 0.95 12.00
CA LEU A 321 -22.79 2.19 12.76
C LEU A 321 -23.49 1.93 14.08
N GLU A 322 -23.06 2.64 15.11
CA GLU A 322 -23.75 2.74 16.39
C GLU A 322 -24.03 4.22 16.65
N LEU A 323 -25.29 4.61 16.80
CA LEU A 323 -25.65 6.01 17.05
C LEU A 323 -25.14 6.45 18.42
N THR A 324 -24.59 7.66 18.52
CA THR A 324 -24.13 8.21 19.81
C THR A 324 -25.28 8.40 20.81
N THR A 325 -26.52 8.47 20.31
CA THR A 325 -27.75 8.54 21.10
C THR A 325 -28.27 7.19 21.61
N GLY A 326 -27.66 6.06 21.20
CA GLY A 326 -28.02 4.71 21.65
C GLY A 326 -29.24 4.07 20.97
N GLY A 327 -29.76 4.66 19.89
CA GLY A 327 -30.84 4.08 19.07
C GLY A 327 -30.34 3.16 17.94
N GLU A 328 -31.26 2.48 17.25
CA GLU A 328 -30.93 1.69 16.05
C GLU A 328 -30.40 2.59 14.93
N ALA A 329 -29.22 2.23 14.41
CA ALA A 329 -28.62 2.94 13.29
C ALA A 329 -29.33 2.58 11.97
N PRO A 330 -29.46 3.53 11.02
CA PRO A 330 -30.05 3.25 9.72
C PRO A 330 -29.21 2.23 8.95
N GLU A 331 -29.88 1.33 8.22
CA GLU A 331 -29.19 0.39 7.33
C GLU A 331 -28.47 1.13 6.20
N LEU A 332 -27.18 0.81 6.01
CA LEU A 332 -26.39 1.35 4.93
C LEU A 332 -26.60 0.52 3.67
N ALA A 333 -27.33 1.06 2.69
CA ALA A 333 -27.54 0.40 1.40
C ALA A 333 -26.23 -0.01 0.70
N SER A 334 -25.12 0.72 0.92
CA SER A 334 -23.81 0.38 0.38
C SER A 334 -23.24 -0.93 0.94
N ALA A 335 -23.66 -1.37 2.13
CA ALA A 335 -23.26 -2.66 2.70
C ALA A 335 -23.76 -3.85 1.87
N LYS A 336 -24.81 -3.68 1.06
CA LYS A 336 -25.32 -4.74 0.16
C LYS A 336 -24.28 -5.16 -0.90
N LEU A 337 -23.32 -4.31 -1.24
CA LEU A 337 -22.22 -4.64 -2.18
C LEU A 337 -21.16 -5.56 -1.56
N LEU A 338 -21.07 -5.63 -0.23
CA LEU A 338 -20.11 -6.49 0.47
C LEU A 338 -20.41 -7.97 0.24
N TRP A 339 -21.69 -8.32 0.03
CA TRP A 339 -22.14 -9.69 -0.25
C TRP A 339 -21.55 -10.30 -1.53
N PRO A 340 -21.84 -9.75 -2.74
CA PRO A 340 -21.32 -10.33 -3.97
C PRO A 340 -19.78 -10.29 -4.02
N ALA A 341 -19.15 -9.24 -3.48
CA ALA A 341 -17.70 -9.11 -3.49
C ALA A 341 -17.01 -10.09 -2.52
N GLY A 342 -17.51 -10.20 -1.29
CA GLY A 342 -17.03 -11.14 -0.29
C GLY A 342 -17.25 -12.59 -0.71
N LEU A 343 -18.43 -12.93 -1.26
CA LEU A 343 -18.70 -14.28 -1.80
C LEU A 343 -17.75 -14.63 -2.95
N ALA A 344 -17.56 -13.72 -3.90
CA ALA A 344 -16.66 -13.96 -5.02
C ALA A 344 -15.22 -14.21 -4.56
N PHE A 345 -14.70 -13.37 -3.66
CA PHE A 345 -13.36 -13.53 -3.10
C PHE A 345 -13.22 -14.81 -2.27
N GLY A 346 -14.23 -15.15 -1.47
CA GLY A 346 -14.30 -16.39 -0.71
C GLY A 346 -14.29 -17.64 -1.59
N VAL A 347 -15.04 -17.64 -2.70
CA VAL A 347 -15.05 -18.73 -3.68
C VAL A 347 -13.68 -18.91 -4.35
N LEU A 348 -13.00 -17.80 -4.71
CA LEU A 348 -11.61 -17.88 -5.20
C LEU A 348 -10.68 -18.45 -4.13
N GLY A 349 -10.86 -18.07 -2.87
CA GLY A 349 -10.13 -18.62 -1.72
C GLY A 349 -10.36 -20.12 -1.54
N LEU A 350 -11.59 -20.60 -1.60
CA LEU A 350 -11.95 -22.02 -1.54
C LEU A 350 -11.36 -22.80 -2.72
N ALA A 351 -11.40 -22.23 -3.92
CA ALA A 351 -10.80 -22.85 -5.10
C ALA A 351 -9.28 -23.02 -4.98
N LEU A 352 -8.59 -22.11 -4.28
CA LEU A 352 -7.16 -22.26 -3.96
C LEU A 352 -6.86 -23.42 -3.01
N LEU A 353 -7.85 -23.89 -2.24
CA LEU A 353 -7.69 -25.07 -1.39
C LEU A 353 -7.75 -26.38 -2.19
N VAL A 354 -8.23 -26.34 -3.43
CA VAL A 354 -8.34 -27.49 -4.32
C VAL A 354 -7.08 -27.60 -5.20
N PRO A 355 -6.17 -28.57 -4.96
CA PRO A 355 -4.85 -28.58 -5.59
C PRO A 355 -4.87 -28.66 -7.13
N SER A 356 -5.90 -29.29 -7.70
CA SER A 356 -6.03 -29.48 -9.15
C SER A 356 -6.32 -28.19 -9.91
N ILE A 357 -6.95 -27.20 -9.27
CA ILE A 357 -7.36 -25.94 -9.90
C ILE A 357 -6.67 -24.71 -9.30
N ALA A 358 -6.03 -24.85 -8.14
CA ALA A 358 -5.43 -23.73 -7.40
C ALA A 358 -4.51 -22.87 -8.28
N ALA A 359 -3.60 -23.50 -9.02
CA ALA A 359 -2.68 -22.80 -9.89
C ALA A 359 -3.42 -21.99 -10.98
N ALA A 360 -4.52 -22.53 -11.52
CA ALA A 360 -5.35 -21.90 -12.55
C ALA A 360 -6.14 -20.70 -12.02
N VAL A 361 -6.69 -20.81 -10.82
CA VAL A 361 -7.56 -19.78 -10.23
C VAL A 361 -6.77 -18.65 -9.58
N ARG A 362 -5.58 -18.93 -9.06
CA ARG A 362 -4.73 -17.97 -8.33
C ARG A 362 -4.59 -16.59 -8.98
N PRO A 363 -4.37 -16.43 -10.31
CA PRO A 363 -4.23 -15.11 -10.91
C PRO A 363 -5.49 -14.23 -10.76
N ALA A 364 -6.68 -14.82 -10.65
CA ALA A 364 -7.93 -14.09 -10.46
C ALA A 364 -8.02 -13.43 -9.08
N LEU A 365 -7.31 -13.97 -8.08
CA LEU A 365 -7.35 -13.49 -6.70
C LEU A 365 -6.98 -12.01 -6.58
N PHE A 366 -6.03 -11.54 -7.41
CA PHE A 366 -5.57 -10.16 -7.42
C PHE A 366 -6.70 -9.16 -7.66
N LEU A 367 -7.46 -9.33 -8.73
CA LEU A 367 -8.57 -8.44 -9.06
C LEU A 367 -9.83 -8.76 -8.24
N GLY A 368 -9.99 -10.00 -7.77
CA GLY A 368 -11.01 -10.36 -6.79
C GLY A 368 -10.85 -9.59 -5.46
N TYR A 369 -9.61 -9.40 -4.98
CA TYR A 369 -9.33 -8.58 -3.80
C TYR A 369 -9.72 -7.12 -4.02
N PHE A 370 -9.38 -6.53 -5.17
CA PHE A 370 -9.81 -5.15 -5.46
C PHE A 370 -11.33 -5.01 -5.64
N ALA A 371 -12.02 -6.06 -6.11
CA ALA A 371 -13.48 -6.09 -6.13
C ALA A 371 -14.06 -5.98 -4.70
N MET A 372 -13.45 -6.72 -3.76
CA MET A 372 -13.77 -6.66 -2.35
C MET A 372 -13.45 -5.28 -1.74
N GLN A 373 -12.29 -4.70 -2.01
CA GLN A 373 -11.93 -3.37 -1.51
C GLN A 373 -12.79 -2.24 -2.09
N LEU A 374 -13.25 -2.37 -3.33
CA LEU A 374 -14.17 -1.42 -3.94
C LEU A 374 -15.53 -1.41 -3.22
N ALA A 375 -16.05 -2.60 -2.89
CA ALA A 375 -17.27 -2.72 -2.09
C ALA A 375 -17.07 -2.16 -0.67
N ALA A 376 -15.94 -2.47 -0.04
CA ALA A 376 -15.57 -1.98 1.28
C ALA A 376 -15.53 -0.45 1.34
N ALA A 377 -14.94 0.20 0.34
CA ALA A 377 -14.86 1.65 0.27
C ALA A 377 -16.25 2.32 0.28
N GLY A 378 -17.23 1.73 -0.40
CA GLY A 378 -18.62 2.21 -0.41
C GLY A 378 -19.31 2.11 0.96
N ALA A 379 -18.97 1.09 1.77
CA ALA A 379 -19.48 0.93 3.13
C ALA A 379 -18.74 1.79 4.15
N THR A 380 -17.43 2.03 3.97
CA THR A 380 -16.59 2.86 4.84
C THR A 380 -16.99 4.33 4.84
N GLN A 381 -17.31 4.89 3.67
CA GLN A 381 -17.49 6.33 3.52
C GLN A 381 -18.63 6.91 4.41
N PRO A 382 -19.84 6.33 4.44
CA PRO A 382 -20.90 6.79 5.35
C PRO A 382 -20.53 6.67 6.83
N VAL A 383 -19.79 5.62 7.21
CA VAL A 383 -19.35 5.39 8.59
C VAL A 383 -18.40 6.49 9.04
N VAL A 384 -17.39 6.78 8.23
CA VAL A 384 -16.40 7.83 8.49
C VAL A 384 -17.08 9.21 8.54
N ALA A 385 -17.96 9.50 7.58
CA ALA A 385 -18.68 10.78 7.55
C ALA A 385 -19.55 10.98 8.80
N ALA A 386 -20.30 9.96 9.23
CA ALA A 386 -21.13 10.03 10.43
C ALA A 386 -20.30 10.15 11.72
N SER A 387 -19.14 9.49 11.77
CA SER A 387 -18.18 9.59 12.88
C SER A 387 -17.56 10.98 12.98
N GLN A 388 -17.15 11.57 11.85
CA GLN A 388 -16.58 12.92 11.80
C GLN A 388 -17.61 13.99 12.19
N ALA A 389 -18.88 13.76 11.87
CA ALA A 389 -19.98 14.64 12.28
C ALA A 389 -20.40 14.45 13.76
N GLY A 390 -19.85 13.46 14.48
CA GLY A 390 -20.22 13.15 15.87
C GLY A 390 -21.59 12.51 16.03
N ILE A 391 -22.20 12.05 14.93
CA ILE A 391 -23.57 11.49 14.91
C ILE A 391 -23.56 10.02 15.32
N ALA A 392 -22.52 9.28 14.92
CA ALA A 392 -22.40 7.85 15.17
C ALA A 392 -20.95 7.46 15.42
N GLN A 393 -20.73 6.27 15.95
CA GLN A 393 -19.41 5.63 16.06
C GLN A 393 -19.35 4.42 15.12
N PRO A 394 -18.15 4.02 14.68
CA PRO A 394 -17.98 2.80 13.89
C PRO A 394 -18.38 1.56 14.70
N GLY A 395 -19.36 0.81 14.19
CA GLY A 395 -19.83 -0.43 14.82
C GLY A 395 -18.92 -1.63 14.54
N ALA A 396 -19.26 -2.78 15.12
CA ALA A 396 -18.47 -4.01 14.95
C ALA A 396 -18.34 -4.45 13.48
N GLY A 397 -19.35 -4.19 12.64
CA GLY A 397 -19.31 -4.52 11.21
C GLY A 397 -18.21 -3.75 10.46
N PHE A 398 -17.98 -2.49 10.84
CA PHE A 398 -16.91 -1.67 10.28
C PHE A 398 -15.54 -2.23 10.66
N TRP A 399 -15.34 -2.60 11.93
CA TRP A 399 -14.05 -3.14 12.40
C TRP A 399 -13.70 -4.48 11.78
N LEU A 400 -14.68 -5.33 11.49
CA LEU A 400 -14.46 -6.57 10.73
C LEU A 400 -13.97 -6.28 9.30
N MET A 401 -14.52 -5.25 8.65
CA MET A 401 -14.07 -4.80 7.34
C MET A 401 -12.68 -4.15 7.39
N VAL A 402 -12.32 -3.48 8.48
CA VAL A 402 -10.93 -3.02 8.69
C VAL A 402 -9.98 -4.22 8.86
N ALA A 403 -10.42 -5.26 9.57
CA ALA A 403 -9.63 -6.45 9.83
C ALA A 403 -9.45 -7.36 8.61
N GLU A 404 -10.35 -7.34 7.62
CA GLU A 404 -10.17 -8.13 6.40
C GLU A 404 -8.99 -7.63 5.56
N PHE A 405 -8.76 -6.32 5.51
CA PHE A 405 -7.74 -5.69 4.65
C PHE A 405 -6.35 -6.35 4.78
N PRO A 406 -5.76 -6.47 5.98
CA PRO A 406 -4.46 -7.13 6.13
C PRO A 406 -4.51 -8.62 5.76
N LEU A 407 -5.63 -9.32 5.98
CA LEU A 407 -5.78 -10.73 5.64
C LEU A 407 -5.81 -10.94 4.13
N GLY A 408 -6.59 -10.13 3.40
CA GLY A 408 -6.63 -10.16 1.94
C GLY A 408 -5.27 -9.80 1.33
N LEU A 409 -4.57 -8.81 1.89
CA LEU A 409 -3.22 -8.46 1.44
C LEU A 409 -2.21 -9.60 1.66
N LEU A 410 -2.25 -10.26 2.83
CA LEU A 410 -1.42 -11.43 3.10
C LEU A 410 -1.75 -12.59 2.14
N ALA A 411 -3.03 -12.79 1.81
CA ALA A 411 -3.44 -13.77 0.81
C ALA A 411 -2.83 -13.48 -0.57
N LEU A 412 -2.86 -12.21 -1.01
CA LEU A 412 -2.23 -11.78 -2.25
C LEU A 412 -0.72 -11.99 -2.23
N ILE A 413 -0.04 -11.74 -1.12
CA ILE A 413 1.39 -12.01 -0.97
C ILE A 413 1.67 -13.51 -1.14
N CYS A 414 0.93 -14.37 -0.44
CA CYS A 414 1.08 -15.82 -0.58
C CYS A 414 0.82 -16.30 -2.01
N ALA A 415 -0.22 -15.76 -2.67
CA ALA A 415 -0.54 -16.05 -4.06
C ALA A 415 0.55 -15.55 -5.04
N GLY A 416 1.08 -14.34 -4.82
CA GLY A 416 2.16 -13.77 -5.62
C GLY A 416 3.44 -14.61 -5.51
N LEU A 417 3.82 -15.00 -4.29
CA LEU A 417 4.98 -15.85 -4.04
C LEU A 417 4.79 -17.24 -4.67
N ALA A 418 3.61 -17.84 -4.58
CA ALA A 418 3.31 -19.09 -5.29
C ALA A 418 3.47 -18.93 -6.82
N GLY A 419 3.18 -17.74 -7.35
CA GLY A 419 3.40 -17.39 -8.76
C GLY A 419 4.84 -17.24 -9.18
N ALA A 420 5.70 -16.71 -8.33
CA ALA A 420 7.12 -16.69 -8.57
C ALA A 420 7.67 -18.12 -8.68
N VAL A 421 7.32 -18.98 -7.72
CA VAL A 421 7.77 -20.38 -7.67
C VAL A 421 7.25 -21.19 -8.86
N GLU A 422 5.99 -21.03 -9.26
CA GLU A 422 5.45 -21.70 -10.46
C GLU A 422 6.19 -21.29 -11.73
N ARG A 423 6.68 -20.04 -11.81
CA ARG A 423 7.39 -19.52 -12.99
C ARG A 423 8.81 -20.05 -13.09
N GLU A 424 9.47 -20.28 -11.97
CA GLU A 424 10.82 -20.89 -11.92
C GLU A 424 10.79 -22.36 -12.33
N ASN A 425 9.71 -23.08 -12.01
CA ASN A 425 9.54 -24.49 -12.36
C ASN A 425 9.13 -24.74 -13.83
N THR A 426 9.03 -23.70 -14.65
CA THR A 426 8.66 -23.86 -16.06
C THR A 426 9.74 -23.33 -16.99
N GLU A 427 10.08 -24.14 -18.01
CA GLU A 427 11.03 -23.73 -19.04
C GLU A 427 10.58 -22.45 -19.77
N PRO A 428 11.52 -21.58 -20.18
CA PRO A 428 11.21 -20.40 -20.96
C PRO A 428 10.58 -20.80 -22.31
N GLY A 429 9.26 -20.68 -22.41
CA GLY A 429 8.54 -20.93 -23.65
C GLY A 429 8.75 -19.82 -24.69
N ARG A 430 8.63 -20.18 -25.98
CA ARG A 430 8.63 -19.24 -27.11
C ARG A 430 7.53 -18.19 -26.92
N ARG A 431 7.85 -16.90 -27.11
CA ARG A 431 6.85 -15.82 -27.17
C ARG A 431 5.83 -16.16 -28.25
N GLN A 432 4.59 -16.41 -27.84
CA GLN A 432 3.48 -16.59 -28.76
C GLN A 432 2.95 -15.23 -29.20
N GLU A 433 2.64 -15.09 -30.48
CA GLU A 433 2.00 -13.89 -31.03
C GLU A 433 0.57 -13.80 -30.48
N LEU A 434 0.18 -12.58 -30.07
CA LEU A 434 -1.16 -12.28 -29.56
C LEU A 434 -2.13 -12.09 -30.74
N PRO A 435 -3.17 -12.91 -30.87
CA PRO A 435 -4.16 -12.75 -31.93
C PRO A 435 -4.96 -11.47 -31.74
N MET A 436 -5.18 -10.77 -32.84
CA MET A 436 -5.79 -9.43 -32.88
C MET A 436 -7.19 -9.39 -32.27
N THR A 437 -7.92 -10.51 -32.29
CA THR A 437 -9.27 -10.62 -31.70
C THR A 437 -9.25 -10.54 -30.17
N GLU A 438 -8.28 -11.18 -29.51
CA GLU A 438 -8.13 -11.08 -28.05
C GLU A 438 -7.66 -9.69 -27.64
N LEU A 439 -6.69 -9.14 -28.38
CA LEU A 439 -6.22 -7.78 -28.14
C LEU A 439 -7.37 -6.78 -28.27
N GLY A 440 -8.17 -6.89 -29.34
CA GLY A 440 -9.35 -6.05 -29.54
C GLY A 440 -10.36 -6.16 -28.39
N ALA A 441 -10.68 -7.37 -27.95
CA ALA A 441 -11.63 -7.60 -26.86
C ALA A 441 -11.11 -7.03 -25.51
N VAL A 442 -9.83 -7.21 -25.19
CA VAL A 442 -9.20 -6.66 -23.98
C VAL A 442 -9.14 -5.13 -24.02
N LEU A 443 -8.83 -4.53 -25.17
CA LEU A 443 -8.79 -3.07 -25.33
C LEU A 443 -10.20 -2.46 -25.20
N LEU A 444 -11.21 -3.07 -25.81
CA LEU A 444 -12.61 -2.65 -25.66
C LEU A 444 -13.08 -2.76 -24.21
N ALA A 445 -12.76 -3.88 -23.54
CA ALA A 445 -13.04 -4.06 -22.13
C ALA A 445 -12.43 -2.96 -21.25
N GLY A 446 -11.15 -2.62 -21.50
CA GLY A 446 -10.45 -1.55 -20.80
C GLY A 446 -11.05 -0.17 -21.07
N LEU A 447 -11.44 0.13 -22.31
CA LEU A 447 -12.09 1.39 -22.68
C LEU A 447 -13.44 1.54 -21.98
N PHE A 448 -14.28 0.50 -22.02
CA PHE A 448 -15.56 0.50 -21.33
C PHE A 448 -15.39 0.57 -19.81
N ALA A 449 -14.40 -0.11 -19.23
CA ALA A 449 -14.10 -0.01 -17.82
C ALA A 449 -13.68 1.41 -17.42
N ALA A 450 -12.82 2.06 -18.20
CA ALA A 450 -12.43 3.45 -17.94
C ALA A 450 -13.66 4.37 -17.88
N GLY A 451 -14.58 4.23 -18.82
CA GLY A 451 -15.85 4.96 -18.79
C GLY A 451 -16.76 4.57 -17.62
N ALA A 452 -16.83 3.30 -17.25
CA ALA A 452 -17.64 2.80 -16.13
C ALA A 452 -17.18 3.32 -14.76
N PHE A 453 -15.87 3.52 -14.59
CA PHE A 453 -15.29 4.09 -13.36
C PHE A 453 -15.33 5.62 -13.40
N ALA A 454 -15.15 6.24 -14.57
CA ALA A 454 -15.17 7.70 -14.73
C ALA A 454 -16.57 8.32 -14.66
N LEU A 455 -17.62 7.57 -15.02
CA LEU A 455 -18.99 8.08 -15.07
C LEU A 455 -19.86 7.51 -13.93
N PRO A 456 -20.90 8.24 -13.50
CA PRO A 456 -21.79 7.78 -12.46
C PRO A 456 -22.60 6.57 -12.93
N THR A 457 -22.67 5.55 -12.08
CA THR A 457 -23.45 4.32 -12.26
C THR A 457 -24.92 4.51 -11.86
N VAL A 458 -25.18 5.32 -10.82
CA VAL A 458 -26.52 5.65 -10.33
C VAL A 458 -26.74 7.16 -10.42
N ARG A 459 -27.94 7.57 -10.85
CA ARG A 459 -28.36 8.98 -10.89
C ARG A 459 -29.81 9.12 -10.42
N SER A 460 -30.15 10.27 -9.86
CA SER A 460 -31.53 10.71 -9.65
C SER A 460 -31.59 12.25 -9.63
N ALA A 461 -32.76 12.83 -9.38
CA ALA A 461 -32.89 14.28 -9.26
C ALA A 461 -32.06 14.80 -8.06
N GLY A 462 -31.01 15.58 -8.35
CA GLY A 462 -30.12 16.13 -7.31
C GLY A 462 -29.04 15.18 -6.78
N TYR A 463 -28.91 13.98 -7.34
CA TYR A 463 -27.89 13.02 -6.93
C TYR A 463 -27.18 12.35 -8.12
N ALA A 464 -25.86 12.22 -8.01
CA ALA A 464 -25.04 11.40 -8.88
C ALA A 464 -24.08 10.58 -8.03
N ALA A 465 -23.97 9.28 -8.33
CA ALA A 465 -23.03 8.41 -7.63
C ALA A 465 -21.58 8.88 -7.82
N PRO A 466 -20.69 8.57 -6.85
CA PRO A 466 -19.28 8.96 -6.92
C PRO A 466 -18.59 8.48 -8.20
N THR A 467 -17.70 9.34 -8.69
CA THR A 467 -16.87 9.11 -9.88
C THR A 467 -15.38 9.18 -9.52
N LEU A 468 -14.49 9.09 -10.51
CA LEU A 468 -13.05 9.28 -10.30
C LEU A 468 -12.69 10.69 -9.78
N VAL A 469 -13.56 11.68 -10.00
CA VAL A 469 -13.35 13.04 -9.50
C VAL A 469 -13.71 13.07 -8.01
N PRO A 470 -12.75 13.35 -7.10
CA PRO A 470 -13.02 13.42 -5.68
C PRO A 470 -13.74 14.73 -5.35
N ASP A 471 -15.05 14.76 -5.58
CA ASP A 471 -15.90 15.90 -5.22
C ASP A 471 -16.46 15.70 -3.79
N ALA A 472 -17.50 14.87 -3.66
CA ALA A 472 -18.24 14.69 -2.40
C ALA A 472 -17.82 13.43 -1.60
N ASP A 473 -17.34 12.38 -2.27
CA ASP A 473 -17.04 11.08 -1.64
C ASP A 473 -15.61 10.60 -1.93
N PRO A 474 -14.59 11.26 -1.34
CA PRO A 474 -13.19 11.05 -1.72
C PRO A 474 -12.71 9.60 -1.50
N ALA A 475 -13.16 8.89 -0.46
CA ALA A 475 -12.73 7.51 -0.24
C ALA A 475 -13.18 6.56 -1.37
N VAL A 476 -14.42 6.74 -1.86
CA VAL A 476 -14.97 5.95 -2.96
C VAL A 476 -14.28 6.32 -4.28
N SER A 477 -14.06 7.62 -4.53
CA SER A 477 -13.33 8.09 -5.73
C SER A 477 -11.91 7.55 -5.81
N TRP A 478 -11.17 7.51 -4.70
CA TRP A 478 -9.84 6.90 -4.66
C TRP A 478 -9.89 5.39 -4.85
N ALA A 479 -10.85 4.68 -4.24
CA ALA A 479 -11.01 3.25 -4.46
C ALA A 479 -11.34 2.92 -5.92
N LEU A 480 -12.16 3.75 -6.59
CA LEU A 480 -12.43 3.67 -8.02
C LEU A 480 -11.15 3.88 -8.86
N LEU A 481 -10.35 4.90 -8.53
CA LEU A 481 -9.10 5.18 -9.25
C LEU A 481 -8.08 4.04 -9.08
N ILE A 482 -7.86 3.59 -7.84
CA ILE A 482 -6.97 2.46 -7.51
C ILE A 482 -7.43 1.21 -8.26
N SER A 483 -8.73 0.91 -8.23
CA SER A 483 -9.32 -0.22 -8.95
C SER A 483 -9.09 -0.12 -10.46
N LEU A 484 -9.28 1.06 -11.07
CA LEU A 484 -9.06 1.27 -12.49
C LEU A 484 -7.59 1.09 -12.88
N VAL A 485 -6.67 1.62 -12.07
CA VAL A 485 -5.22 1.47 -12.29
C VAL A 485 -4.82 -0.01 -12.22
N PHE A 486 -5.25 -0.73 -11.18
CA PHE A 486 -4.92 -2.14 -11.02
C PHE A 486 -5.63 -3.05 -12.03
N LEU A 487 -6.84 -2.68 -12.46
CA LEU A 487 -7.49 -3.30 -13.61
C LEU A 487 -6.62 -3.14 -14.86
N GLY A 488 -6.17 -1.92 -15.18
CA GLY A 488 -5.28 -1.66 -16.31
C GLY A 488 -4.00 -2.50 -16.26
N ILE A 489 -3.36 -2.59 -15.09
CA ILE A 489 -2.22 -3.48 -14.86
C ILE A 489 -2.61 -4.94 -15.13
N GLY A 490 -3.76 -5.38 -14.61
CA GLY A 490 -4.31 -6.71 -14.83
C GLY A 490 -4.52 -7.05 -16.31
N LEU A 491 -5.07 -6.11 -17.11
CA LEU A 491 -5.25 -6.29 -18.56
C LEU A 491 -3.92 -6.45 -19.29
N VAL A 492 -2.92 -5.61 -18.95
CA VAL A 492 -1.57 -5.72 -19.53
C VAL A 492 -0.90 -7.03 -19.13
N VAL A 493 -1.04 -7.43 -17.86
CA VAL A 493 -0.52 -8.72 -17.36
C VAL A 493 -1.20 -9.88 -18.06
N ALA A 494 -2.52 -9.83 -18.28
CA ALA A 494 -3.26 -10.87 -18.98
C ALA A 494 -2.74 -11.09 -20.40
N LEU A 495 -2.54 -10.00 -21.16
CA LEU A 495 -1.97 -10.05 -22.52
C LEU A 495 -0.52 -10.56 -22.54
N ARG A 496 0.25 -10.38 -21.47
CA ARG A 496 1.63 -10.88 -21.37
C ARG A 496 1.74 -12.27 -20.75
N SER A 497 0.62 -12.84 -20.30
CA SER A 497 0.57 -14.13 -19.62
C SER A 497 0.28 -15.27 -20.60
N ARG A 498 0.54 -16.50 -20.16
CA ARG A 498 0.09 -17.69 -20.90
C ARG A 498 -1.46 -17.70 -20.95
N PRO A 499 -2.09 -18.23 -22.02
CA PRO A 499 -3.53 -18.09 -22.23
C PRO A 499 -4.41 -18.49 -21.04
N ALA A 500 -4.13 -19.63 -20.38
CA ALA A 500 -4.88 -20.05 -19.18
C ALA A 500 -4.76 -19.06 -18.00
N ARG A 501 -3.55 -18.51 -17.79
CA ARG A 501 -3.29 -17.54 -16.72
C ARG A 501 -3.87 -16.17 -17.06
N GLY A 502 -3.80 -15.77 -18.32
CA GLY A 502 -4.44 -14.55 -18.83
C GLY A 502 -5.96 -14.61 -18.66
N ALA A 503 -6.59 -15.72 -19.04
CA ALA A 503 -8.02 -15.95 -18.84
C ALA A 503 -8.43 -15.83 -17.37
N ALA A 504 -7.64 -16.38 -16.44
CA ALA A 504 -7.91 -16.25 -15.01
C ALA A 504 -7.80 -14.81 -14.50
N VAL A 505 -6.80 -14.04 -14.95
CA VAL A 505 -6.72 -12.60 -14.61
C VAL A 505 -7.95 -11.86 -15.14
N LEU A 506 -8.37 -12.12 -16.37
CA LEU A 506 -9.58 -11.52 -16.94
C LEU A 506 -10.86 -11.94 -16.21
N ALA A 507 -10.95 -13.18 -15.72
CA ALA A 507 -12.05 -13.59 -14.85
C ALA A 507 -12.07 -12.79 -13.53
N GLY A 508 -10.91 -12.51 -12.94
CA GLY A 508 -10.80 -11.58 -11.81
C GLY A 508 -11.25 -10.15 -12.17
N ALA A 509 -10.94 -9.68 -13.38
CA ALA A 509 -11.39 -8.38 -13.88
C ALA A 509 -12.93 -8.33 -14.01
N VAL A 510 -13.56 -9.42 -14.45
CA VAL A 510 -15.03 -9.54 -14.50
C VAL A 510 -15.63 -9.34 -13.12
N LEU A 511 -15.02 -9.88 -12.06
CA LEU A 511 -15.52 -9.69 -10.69
C LEU A 511 -15.44 -8.21 -10.26
N LEU A 512 -14.30 -7.55 -10.51
CA LEU A 512 -14.10 -6.15 -10.16
C LEU A 512 -15.10 -5.23 -10.87
N VAL A 513 -15.23 -5.36 -12.20
CA VAL A 513 -16.19 -4.54 -12.96
C VAL A 513 -17.62 -4.97 -12.68
N GLY A 514 -17.85 -6.24 -12.36
CA GLY A 514 -19.14 -6.78 -11.94
C GLY A 514 -19.66 -6.13 -10.65
N VAL A 515 -18.81 -5.94 -9.64
CA VAL A 515 -19.17 -5.18 -8.42
C VAL A 515 -19.59 -3.76 -8.78
N ARG A 516 -18.88 -3.09 -9.70
CA ARG A 516 -19.27 -1.76 -10.19
C ARG A 516 -20.62 -1.78 -10.92
N ALA A 517 -20.90 -2.81 -11.71
CA ALA A 517 -22.19 -2.97 -12.41
C ALA A 517 -23.37 -3.25 -11.46
N LEU A 518 -23.10 -3.89 -10.31
CA LEU A 518 -24.10 -4.23 -9.30
C LEU A 518 -24.49 -3.06 -8.39
N GLU A 519 -23.88 -1.89 -8.55
CA GLU A 519 -24.16 -0.73 -7.70
C GLU A 519 -25.61 -0.27 -7.80
N LEU A 520 -26.18 -0.15 -8.99
CA LEU A 520 -27.58 0.23 -9.15
C LEU A 520 -28.56 -0.78 -8.52
N PRO A 521 -28.55 -2.08 -8.89
CA PRO A 521 -29.53 -3.03 -8.36
C PRO A 521 -29.40 -3.28 -6.86
N LEU A 522 -28.21 -3.10 -6.27
CA LEU A 522 -28.00 -3.36 -4.85
C LEU A 522 -28.04 -2.11 -3.98
N THR A 523 -27.70 -0.94 -4.51
CA THR A 523 -27.63 0.31 -3.71
C THR A 523 -28.63 1.37 -4.16
N GLY A 524 -29.43 1.10 -5.20
CA GLY A 524 -30.41 2.04 -5.76
C GLY A 524 -31.41 2.58 -4.75
N ASP A 525 -31.84 1.74 -3.79
CA ASP A 525 -32.78 2.12 -2.73
C ASP A 525 -32.30 3.27 -1.84
N ARG A 526 -31.00 3.61 -1.88
CA ARG A 526 -30.43 4.73 -1.11
C ARG A 526 -30.90 6.09 -1.60
N VAL A 527 -31.44 6.18 -2.82
CA VAL A 527 -31.94 7.42 -3.39
C VAL A 527 -33.26 7.20 -4.11
N GLU A 528 -34.27 8.00 -3.76
CA GLU A 528 -35.58 7.96 -4.43
C GLU A 528 -35.44 8.28 -5.93
N GLY A 529 -36.11 7.49 -6.77
CA GLY A 529 -36.05 7.65 -8.23
C GLY A 529 -34.70 7.29 -8.86
N ALA A 530 -33.88 6.44 -8.22
CA ALA A 530 -32.62 5.98 -8.77
C ALA A 530 -32.77 5.31 -10.15
N VAL A 531 -32.01 5.78 -11.13
CA VAL A 531 -31.94 5.24 -12.49
C VAL A 531 -30.50 4.93 -12.90
N ALA A 532 -30.34 4.06 -13.90
CA ALA A 532 -29.05 3.72 -14.47
C ALA A 532 -28.37 4.94 -15.09
N GLY A 533 -27.23 5.33 -14.55
CA GLY A 533 -26.32 6.27 -15.18
C GLY A 533 -25.50 5.62 -16.31
N PRO A 534 -24.78 6.43 -17.13
CA PRO A 534 -23.95 5.92 -18.23
C PRO A 534 -22.90 4.89 -17.77
N GLY A 535 -22.38 5.05 -16.55
CA GLY A 535 -21.38 4.14 -15.98
C GLY A 535 -21.87 2.70 -15.85
N THR A 536 -23.17 2.48 -15.59
CA THR A 536 -23.74 1.14 -15.43
C THR A 536 -23.75 0.38 -16.76
N TRP A 537 -24.15 1.04 -17.85
CA TRP A 537 -24.15 0.44 -19.18
C TRP A 537 -22.73 0.12 -19.66
N LEU A 538 -21.78 1.01 -19.37
CA LEU A 538 -20.37 0.78 -19.69
C LEU A 538 -19.76 -0.34 -18.84
N ALA A 539 -20.17 -0.48 -17.56
CA ALA A 539 -19.74 -1.58 -16.71
C ALA A 539 -20.23 -2.93 -17.29
N LEU A 540 -21.49 -3.02 -17.70
CA LEU A 540 -22.06 -4.21 -18.34
C LEU A 540 -21.39 -4.55 -19.67
N ALA A 541 -21.12 -3.55 -20.51
CA ALA A 541 -20.39 -3.72 -21.76
C ALA A 541 -18.95 -4.22 -21.52
N SER A 542 -18.28 -3.66 -20.51
CA SER A 542 -16.94 -4.09 -20.10
C SER A 542 -16.93 -5.53 -19.57
N VAL A 543 -17.87 -5.91 -18.69
CA VAL A 543 -18.04 -7.29 -18.22
C VAL A 543 -18.21 -8.25 -19.39
N THR A 544 -19.07 -7.91 -20.36
CA THR A 544 -19.31 -8.74 -21.54
C THR A 544 -18.02 -8.91 -22.35
N ALA A 545 -17.30 -7.83 -22.61
CA ALA A 545 -16.03 -7.87 -23.34
C ALA A 545 -14.95 -8.67 -22.60
N LEU A 546 -14.88 -8.56 -21.27
CA LEU A 546 -13.94 -9.34 -20.43
C LEU A 546 -14.27 -10.82 -20.44
N VAL A 547 -15.54 -11.21 -20.37
CA VAL A 547 -15.98 -12.61 -20.48
C VAL A 547 -15.61 -13.20 -21.83
N VAL A 548 -15.84 -12.45 -22.93
CA VAL A 548 -15.43 -12.88 -24.27
C VAL A 548 -13.92 -13.04 -24.36
N ALA A 549 -13.15 -12.05 -23.88
CA ALA A 549 -11.68 -12.10 -23.89
C ALA A 549 -11.15 -13.29 -23.06
N ALA A 550 -11.71 -13.52 -21.88
CA ALA A 550 -11.35 -14.66 -21.02
C ALA A 550 -11.67 -16.00 -21.70
N GLY A 551 -12.84 -16.10 -22.35
CA GLY A 551 -13.26 -17.29 -23.09
C GLY A 551 -12.36 -17.60 -24.29
N LEU A 552 -11.96 -16.58 -25.06
CA LEU A 552 -11.03 -16.73 -26.18
C LEU A 552 -9.65 -17.23 -25.70
N MET A 553 -9.11 -16.62 -24.64
CA MET A 553 -7.84 -17.06 -24.05
C MET A 553 -7.93 -18.47 -23.45
N GLY A 554 -9.05 -18.79 -22.80
CA GLY A 554 -9.31 -20.13 -22.26
C GLY A 554 -9.39 -21.20 -23.34
N ALA A 555 -10.12 -20.93 -24.43
CA ALA A 555 -10.26 -21.85 -25.56
C ALA A 555 -8.93 -22.09 -26.30
N ARG A 556 -8.01 -21.11 -26.29
CA ARG A 556 -6.65 -21.32 -26.81
C ARG A 556 -5.80 -22.16 -25.89
N ALA A 557 -5.96 -22.03 -24.57
CA ALA A 557 -5.18 -22.81 -23.61
C ALA A 557 -5.39 -24.33 -23.76
N THR A 558 -6.53 -24.74 -24.31
CA THR A 558 -6.90 -26.14 -24.54
C THR A 558 -6.55 -26.67 -25.92
N ARG A 559 -6.01 -25.83 -26.81
CA ARG A 559 -5.50 -26.21 -28.14
C ARG A 559 -3.99 -26.34 -28.08
#